data_AF-A0A101ICN6-F1
#
_entry.id   AF-A0A101ICN6-F1
#
_cell.length_a   1.000
_cell.length_b   1.000
_cell.length_c   1.000
_cell.angle_alpha   90.00
_cell.angle_beta   90.00
_cell.angle_gamma   90.00
#
_symmetry.space_group_name_H-M   'P 1'
#
loop_
_entity.id
_entity.type
_entity.pdbx_description
1 polymer ?
#
loop_
_entity_poly.entity_id
_entity_poly.type
_entity_poly.pdbx_seq_one_letter_code
_entity_poly.pdbx_strand_id
1 'polypeptide(L)'
;MKRSFIIVVAILILLVLAGCIRPQEQEELLIEEFPENEVQFELGSVSGLKSSYKIVVKGELLATVHAWIEDDATLFLRFEASDGWLLLESRAATSTTLTGMPKNKDGKTDPSLFSGEVHNTPLAEYTLALPLGKLADGQKVYFGTYNDFRKVGTRTRVKYGVCINSFIYHDDTPVVDKKPKLEGDIDDPLVRGFTYDWEIEKS
;
A
#
# COMPACT_ATOMS: atom_id res chain seq x y z
N MET A 1 -13.40 69.87 20.98
CA MET A 1 -13.91 68.72 20.19
C MET A 1 -12.86 67.98 19.35
N LYS A 2 -11.84 68.63 18.75
CA LYS A 2 -10.86 67.96 17.84
C LYS A 2 -9.97 66.88 18.50
N ARG A 3 -9.52 67.04 19.75
CA ARG A 3 -8.62 66.07 20.42
C ARG A 3 -9.32 64.78 20.88
N SER A 4 -10.56 64.87 21.33
CA SER A 4 -11.33 63.69 21.77
C SER A 4 -11.68 62.75 20.61
N PHE A 5 -11.97 63.32 19.43
CA PHE A 5 -12.30 62.53 18.25
C PHE A 5 -11.10 61.73 17.73
N ILE A 6 -9.89 62.31 17.79
CA ILE A 6 -8.65 61.63 17.39
C ILE A 6 -8.36 60.43 18.30
N ILE A 7 -8.60 60.55 19.61
CA ILE A 7 -8.37 59.46 20.57
C ILE A 7 -9.36 58.31 20.31
N VAL A 8 -10.63 58.61 20.05
CA VAL A 8 -11.64 57.58 19.76
C VAL A 8 -11.34 56.84 18.46
N VAL A 9 -10.92 57.57 17.42
CA VAL A 9 -10.51 56.96 16.14
C VAL A 9 -9.26 56.09 16.30
N ALA A 10 -8.27 56.53 17.10
CA ALA A 10 -7.08 55.73 17.36
C ALA A 10 -7.38 54.42 18.12
N ILE A 11 -8.29 54.45 19.09
CA ILE A 11 -8.72 53.26 19.84
C ILE A 11 -9.51 52.29 18.93
N LEU A 12 -10.37 52.82 18.05
CA LEU A 12 -11.09 52.00 17.06
C LEU A 12 -10.14 51.31 16.08
N ILE A 13 -9.11 52.01 15.59
CA ILE A 13 -8.11 51.42 14.70
C ILE A 13 -7.31 50.33 15.43
N LEU A 14 -6.91 50.56 16.69
CA LEU A 14 -6.23 49.56 17.51
C LEU A 14 -7.08 48.31 17.77
N LEU A 15 -8.38 48.47 18.03
CA LEU A 15 -9.31 47.36 18.22
C LEU A 15 -9.51 46.55 16.92
N VAL A 16 -9.54 47.21 15.75
CA VAL A 16 -9.61 46.54 14.45
C VAL A 16 -8.33 45.78 14.13
N LEU A 17 -7.16 46.34 14.47
CA LEU A 17 -5.87 45.66 14.27
C LEU A 17 -5.66 44.48 15.23
N ALA A 18 -6.17 44.57 16.47
CA ALA A 18 -6.12 43.48 17.44
C ALA A 18 -7.13 42.34 17.14
N GLY A 19 -8.25 42.65 16.45
CA GLY A 19 -9.30 41.67 16.13
C GLY A 19 -9.04 40.80 14.89
N CYS A 20 -8.05 41.12 14.06
CA CYS A 20 -7.85 40.48 12.75
C CYS A 20 -6.64 39.54 12.66
N ILE A 21 -5.82 39.42 13.71
CA ILE A 21 -4.67 38.51 13.69
C ILE A 21 -5.10 37.19 14.33
N ARG A 22 -5.86 36.37 13.59
CA ARG A 22 -5.85 34.94 13.89
C ARG A 22 -4.43 34.47 13.60
N PRO A 23 -3.68 33.92 14.58
CA PRO A 23 -2.40 33.31 14.27
C PRO A 23 -2.66 32.25 13.19
N GLN A 24 -2.01 32.43 12.05
CA GLN A 24 -2.05 31.45 10.98
C GLN A 24 -1.38 30.20 11.55
N GLU A 25 -2.18 29.20 11.95
CA GLU A 25 -1.64 27.92 12.42
C GLU A 25 -0.67 27.40 11.36
N GLN A 26 0.60 27.31 11.74
CA GLN A 26 1.68 26.86 10.89
C GLN A 26 1.45 25.37 10.59
N GLU A 27 1.61 24.97 9.32
CA GLU A 27 1.53 23.56 8.94
C GLU A 27 2.65 22.78 9.65
N GLU A 28 2.29 21.77 10.41
CA GLU A 28 3.25 20.86 11.04
C GLU A 28 3.53 19.73 10.07
N LEU A 29 4.72 19.69 9.49
CA LEU A 29 5.15 18.64 8.58
C LEU A 29 6.10 17.67 9.30
N LEU A 30 5.69 16.40 9.37
CA LEU A 30 6.52 15.30 9.81
C LEU A 30 6.99 14.52 8.59
N ILE A 31 8.27 14.10 8.59
CA ILE A 31 8.86 13.32 7.51
C ILE A 31 9.50 12.09 8.13
N GLU A 32 9.09 10.91 7.67
CA GLU A 32 9.71 9.63 7.98
C GLU A 32 10.44 9.15 6.71
N GLU A 33 11.76 8.98 6.77
CA GLU A 33 12.57 8.52 5.62
C GLU A 33 13.16 7.13 5.90
N PHE A 34 13.30 6.34 4.84
CA PHE A 34 13.85 4.99 4.92
C PHE A 34 15.17 4.89 4.15
N PRO A 35 16.09 4.01 4.57
CA PRO A 35 17.29 3.73 3.80
C PRO A 35 16.96 3.24 2.38
N GLU A 36 17.77 3.67 1.41
CA GLU A 36 17.61 3.17 0.05
C GLU A 36 17.95 1.67 -0.03
N ASN A 37 17.15 0.94 -0.82
CA ASN A 37 17.39 -0.47 -1.12
C ASN A 37 17.43 -1.36 0.14
N GLU A 38 16.63 -1.05 1.15
CA GLU A 38 16.47 -1.88 2.36
C GLU A 38 15.02 -2.32 2.52
N VAL A 39 14.82 -3.63 2.68
CA VAL A 39 13.50 -4.21 2.90
C VAL A 39 13.07 -3.96 4.35
N GLN A 40 11.96 -3.25 4.52
CA GLN A 40 11.37 -2.96 5.83
C GLN A 40 10.47 -4.10 6.31
N PHE A 41 9.68 -4.66 5.39
CA PHE A 41 8.80 -5.79 5.68
C PHE A 41 8.92 -6.86 4.59
N GLU A 42 9.07 -8.11 5.02
CA GLU A 42 8.89 -9.28 4.16
C GLU A 42 7.51 -9.86 4.45
N LEU A 43 6.61 -9.73 3.48
CA LEU A 43 5.28 -10.28 3.54
C LEU A 43 5.34 -11.75 3.14
N GLY A 44 4.85 -12.63 4.01
CA GLY A 44 4.62 -14.02 3.64
C GLY A 44 3.60 -14.07 2.52
N SER A 45 3.96 -14.73 1.43
CA SER A 45 3.06 -14.98 0.33
C SER A 45 2.50 -16.38 0.47
N VAL A 46 1.20 -16.47 0.72
CA VAL A 46 0.42 -17.67 0.44
C VAL A 46 -0.64 -17.16 -0.53
N SER A 47 -0.81 -17.78 -1.70
CA SER A 47 -1.76 -17.24 -2.70
C SER A 47 -3.15 -17.08 -2.08
N GLY A 48 -3.81 -15.96 -2.37
CA GLY A 48 -5.09 -15.60 -1.79
C GLY A 48 -5.06 -15.13 -0.32
N LEU A 49 -3.91 -15.15 0.37
CA LEU A 49 -3.79 -14.63 1.74
C LEU A 49 -3.49 -13.13 1.72
N LYS A 50 -4.33 -12.34 2.40
CA LYS A 50 -4.08 -10.92 2.66
C LYS A 50 -2.93 -10.80 3.67
N SER A 51 -1.77 -10.37 3.20
CA SER A 51 -0.69 -9.92 4.07
C SER A 51 -0.85 -8.44 4.36
N SER A 52 -0.36 -7.97 5.52
CA SER A 52 -0.49 -6.56 5.87
C SER A 52 0.69 -6.06 6.69
N TYR A 53 0.93 -4.75 6.61
CA TYR A 53 1.87 -4.05 7.48
C TYR A 53 1.28 -2.71 7.94
N LYS A 54 1.81 -2.20 9.05
CA LYS A 54 1.34 -0.97 9.69
C LYS A 54 2.29 0.18 9.36
N ILE A 55 1.73 1.33 9.03
CA ILE A 55 2.45 2.60 8.91
C ILE A 55 2.37 3.28 10.27
N VAL A 56 3.48 3.29 11.00
CA VAL A 56 3.59 3.89 12.33
C VAL A 56 4.66 4.97 12.31
N VAL A 57 4.31 6.18 12.73
CA VAL A 57 5.25 7.31 12.82
C VAL A 57 5.19 7.86 14.23
N LYS A 58 6.34 7.96 14.91
CA LYS A 58 6.45 8.39 16.31
C LYS A 58 5.50 7.64 17.28
N GLY A 59 5.23 6.36 17.02
CA GLY A 59 4.36 5.53 17.84
C GLY A 59 2.86 5.69 17.56
N GLU A 60 2.46 6.56 16.64
CA GLU A 60 1.07 6.71 16.19
C GLU A 60 0.83 5.84 14.95
N LEU A 61 -0.27 5.08 14.93
CA LEU A 61 -0.69 4.31 13.75
C LEU A 61 -1.42 5.24 12.79
N LEU A 62 -0.88 5.40 11.59
CA LEU A 62 -1.44 6.27 10.55
C LEU A 62 -2.31 5.49 9.57
N ALA A 63 -1.88 4.28 9.21
CA ALA A 63 -2.60 3.41 8.28
C ALA A 63 -2.17 1.95 8.40
N THR A 64 -3.01 1.05 7.88
CA THR A 64 -2.66 -0.34 7.57
C THR A 64 -2.68 -0.52 6.06
N VAL A 65 -1.64 -1.16 5.53
CA VAL A 65 -1.58 -1.51 4.11
C VAL A 65 -1.78 -3.00 3.97
N HIS A 66 -2.82 -3.39 3.25
CA HIS A 66 -3.12 -4.78 2.91
C HIS A 66 -2.61 -5.06 1.50
N ALA A 67 -1.91 -6.17 1.34
CA ALA A 67 -1.34 -6.63 0.08
C ALA A 67 -1.84 -8.04 -0.23
N TRP A 68 -2.28 -8.27 -1.46
CA TRP A 68 -2.66 -9.59 -1.95
C TRP A 68 -2.45 -9.69 -3.46
N ILE A 69 -2.40 -10.91 -3.97
CA ILE A 69 -2.24 -11.20 -5.39
C ILE A 69 -3.53 -11.85 -5.88
N GLU A 70 -4.05 -11.38 -7.00
CA GLU A 70 -5.12 -12.05 -7.74
C GLU A 70 -4.65 -12.34 -9.18
N ASP A 71 -5.23 -13.38 -9.78
CA ASP A 71 -5.02 -13.80 -11.17
C ASP A 71 -3.54 -13.97 -11.56
N ASP A 72 -2.70 -14.40 -10.62
CA ASP A 72 -1.27 -14.75 -10.79
C ASP A 72 -0.36 -13.66 -11.37
N ALA A 73 -0.86 -12.43 -11.54
CA ALA A 73 -0.17 -11.38 -12.28
C ALA A 73 -0.41 -9.96 -11.78
N THR A 74 -1.25 -9.76 -10.76
CA THR A 74 -1.57 -8.42 -10.24
C THR A 74 -1.41 -8.36 -8.73
N LEU A 75 -0.56 -7.45 -8.26
CA LEU A 75 -0.46 -7.09 -6.85
C LEU A 75 -1.47 -5.99 -6.53
N PHE A 76 -2.38 -6.27 -5.62
CA PHE A 76 -3.28 -5.29 -5.05
C PHE A 76 -2.74 -4.76 -3.74
N LEU A 77 -2.78 -3.44 -3.58
CA LEU A 77 -2.43 -2.74 -2.34
C LEU A 77 -3.61 -1.88 -1.92
N ARG A 78 -4.18 -2.16 -0.75
CA ARG A 78 -5.21 -1.33 -0.11
C ARG A 78 -4.61 -0.59 1.07
N PHE A 79 -4.64 0.74 0.99
CA PHE A 79 -4.25 1.66 2.04
C PHE A 79 -5.50 2.01 2.84
N GLU A 80 -5.48 1.73 4.14
CA GLU A 80 -6.57 2.01 5.05
C GLU A 80 -6.07 2.93 6.16
N ALA A 81 -6.43 4.21 6.08
CA ALA A 81 -6.07 5.19 7.10
C ALA A 81 -6.74 4.85 8.43
N SER A 82 -6.00 5.05 9.51
CA SER A 82 -6.52 4.87 10.87
C SER A 82 -7.38 6.05 11.30
N ASP A 83 -8.22 5.84 12.31
CA ASP A 83 -9.10 6.88 12.84
C ASP A 83 -8.33 8.17 13.16
N GLY A 84 -8.82 9.28 12.62
CA GLY A 84 -8.17 10.60 12.77
C GLY A 84 -7.10 10.91 11.73
N TRP A 85 -6.86 10.02 10.77
CA TRP A 85 -5.95 10.24 9.64
C TRP A 85 -6.66 10.07 8.29
N LEU A 86 -6.18 10.78 7.28
CA LEU A 86 -6.66 10.70 5.90
C LEU A 86 -5.47 10.65 4.93
N LEU A 87 -5.63 9.92 3.83
CA LEU A 87 -4.69 9.80 2.72
C LEU A 87 -4.77 11.04 1.83
N LEU A 88 -3.63 11.70 1.62
CA LEU A 88 -3.45 12.78 0.64
C LEU A 88 -2.82 12.27 -0.66
N GLU A 89 -1.94 11.28 -0.55
CA GLU A 89 -1.27 10.68 -1.70
C GLU A 89 -0.84 9.28 -1.31
N SER A 90 -1.08 8.33 -2.20
CA SER A 90 -0.62 6.95 -2.04
C SER A 90 -0.11 6.48 -3.40
N ARG A 91 1.14 6.02 -3.41
CA ARG A 91 1.79 5.53 -4.62
C ARG A 91 2.57 4.27 -4.35
N ALA A 92 2.69 3.45 -5.39
CA ALA A 92 3.47 2.23 -5.34
C ALA A 92 4.09 1.86 -6.68
N ALA A 93 5.20 1.15 -6.60
CA ALA A 93 5.88 0.55 -7.75
C ALA A 93 6.38 -0.84 -7.39
N THR A 94 6.48 -1.72 -8.38
CA THR A 94 6.97 -3.09 -8.22
C THR A 94 8.31 -3.24 -8.95
N SER A 95 9.13 -4.18 -8.48
CA SER A 95 10.37 -4.56 -9.15
C SER A 95 10.75 -5.99 -8.79
N THR A 96 11.51 -6.65 -9.66
CA THR A 96 12.08 -7.99 -9.40
C THR A 96 13.45 -7.92 -8.75
N THR A 97 14.02 -6.71 -8.59
CA THR A 97 15.27 -6.47 -7.88
C THR A 97 15.12 -5.35 -6.87
N LEU A 98 15.87 -5.42 -5.77
CA LEU A 98 15.81 -4.44 -4.70
C LEU A 98 16.22 -3.02 -5.16
N THR A 99 17.10 -2.94 -6.16
CA THR A 99 17.60 -1.69 -6.74
C THR A 99 16.80 -1.22 -7.95
N GLY A 100 15.82 -2.01 -8.42
CA GLY A 100 15.09 -1.77 -9.66
C GLY A 100 13.87 -0.86 -9.51
N MET A 101 13.75 -0.12 -8.40
CA MET A 101 12.71 0.90 -8.23
C MET A 101 12.96 2.10 -9.17
N PRO A 102 11.90 2.76 -9.69
CA PRO A 102 12.05 3.94 -10.54
C PRO A 102 12.95 5.01 -9.90
N LYS A 103 13.96 5.47 -10.65
CA LYS A 103 14.94 6.46 -10.19
C LYS A 103 14.80 7.79 -10.93
N ASN A 104 15.11 8.89 -10.26
CA ASN A 104 15.27 10.19 -10.89
C ASN A 104 16.63 10.33 -11.61
N LYS A 105 16.89 11.52 -12.17
CA LYS A 105 18.14 11.85 -12.87
C LYS A 105 19.39 11.77 -11.98
N ASP A 106 19.22 11.88 -10.66
CA ASP A 106 20.29 11.81 -9.67
C ASP A 106 20.53 10.38 -9.15
N GLY A 107 19.79 9.40 -9.69
CA GLY A 107 19.91 7.98 -9.30
C GLY A 107 19.19 7.61 -8.00
N LYS A 108 18.41 8.53 -7.42
CA LYS A 108 17.61 8.28 -6.20
C LYS A 108 16.22 7.76 -6.55
N THR A 109 15.64 6.94 -5.67
CA THR A 109 14.27 6.45 -5.88
C THR A 109 13.30 7.62 -5.90
N ASP A 110 12.48 7.70 -6.94
CA ASP A 110 11.56 8.82 -7.15
C ASP A 110 10.11 8.34 -7.04
N PRO A 111 9.39 8.67 -5.95
CA PRO A 111 8.01 8.28 -5.78
C PRO A 111 7.08 8.92 -6.80
N SER A 112 7.47 10.02 -7.47
CA SER A 112 6.63 10.63 -8.51
C SER A 112 6.48 9.76 -9.77
N LEU A 113 7.40 8.82 -9.96
CA LEU A 113 7.37 7.84 -11.05
C LEU A 113 6.57 6.58 -10.68
N PHE A 114 6.08 6.47 -9.44
CA PHE A 114 5.28 5.34 -8.98
C PHE A 114 3.83 5.52 -9.44
N SER A 115 3.13 4.40 -9.64
CA SER A 115 1.71 4.38 -9.94
C SER A 115 0.90 4.83 -8.72
N GLY A 116 -0.18 5.57 -8.95
CA GLY A 116 -1.05 6.12 -7.92
C GLY A 116 -1.33 7.60 -8.15
N GLU A 117 -1.92 8.26 -7.16
CA GLU A 117 -2.42 9.62 -7.35
C GLU A 117 -2.39 10.47 -6.08
N VAL A 118 -2.45 11.78 -6.31
CA VAL A 118 -2.69 12.79 -5.27
C VAL A 118 -4.20 12.99 -5.18
N HIS A 119 -4.75 12.88 -3.98
CA HIS A 119 -6.18 13.02 -3.75
C HIS A 119 -6.54 14.47 -3.43
N ASN A 120 -7.30 15.10 -4.33
CA ASN A 120 -7.84 16.46 -4.10
C ASN A 120 -8.74 16.49 -2.85
N THR A 121 -9.52 15.43 -2.65
CA THR A 121 -10.29 15.18 -1.43
C THR A 121 -9.60 14.06 -0.66
N PRO A 122 -9.13 14.30 0.57
CA PRO A 122 -8.43 13.26 1.34
C PRO A 122 -9.33 12.04 1.58
N LEU A 123 -8.77 10.84 1.49
CA LEU A 123 -9.50 9.58 1.53
C LEU A 123 -9.22 8.79 2.81
N ALA A 124 -10.19 8.03 3.30
CA ALA A 124 -9.97 7.04 4.37
C ALA A 124 -9.38 5.74 3.82
N GLU A 125 -9.71 5.40 2.57
CA GLU A 125 -9.26 4.17 1.92
C GLU A 125 -8.91 4.45 0.45
N TYR A 126 -7.86 3.77 -0.04
CA TYR A 126 -7.47 3.79 -1.44
C TYR A 126 -6.89 2.44 -1.85
N THR A 127 -7.19 1.95 -3.06
CA THR A 127 -6.66 0.68 -3.57
C THR A 127 -5.96 0.87 -4.90
N LEU A 128 -4.77 0.29 -5.02
CA LEU A 128 -3.96 0.23 -6.24
C LEU A 128 -3.87 -1.21 -6.75
N ALA A 129 -3.85 -1.35 -8.08
CA ALA A 129 -3.53 -2.58 -8.77
C ALA A 129 -2.24 -2.37 -9.55
N LEU A 130 -1.24 -3.22 -9.32
CA LEU A 130 0.08 -3.13 -9.93
C LEU A 130 0.34 -4.41 -10.74
N PRO A 131 0.52 -4.29 -12.06
CA PRO A 131 0.86 -5.45 -12.87
C PRO A 131 2.25 -5.96 -12.48
N LEU A 132 2.36 -7.24 -12.17
CA LEU A 132 3.62 -7.92 -11.86
C LEU A 132 4.29 -8.48 -13.12
N GLY A 133 3.53 -8.65 -14.20
CA GLY A 133 3.99 -9.35 -15.39
C GLY A 133 4.14 -10.85 -15.14
N LYS A 134 4.93 -11.52 -15.98
CA LYS A 134 5.19 -12.95 -15.83
C LYS A 134 6.26 -13.19 -14.76
N LEU A 135 5.89 -13.87 -13.69
CA LEU A 135 6.79 -14.28 -12.61
C LEU A 135 7.07 -15.79 -12.68
N ALA A 136 8.22 -16.20 -12.16
CA ALA A 136 8.54 -17.61 -11.92
C ALA A 136 8.15 -18.00 -10.49
N ASP A 137 7.74 -19.26 -10.30
CA ASP A 137 7.54 -19.80 -8.95
C ASP A 137 8.79 -19.63 -8.08
N GLY A 138 8.60 -19.21 -6.83
CA GLY A 138 9.66 -18.86 -5.88
C GLY A 138 10.36 -17.52 -6.14
N GLN A 139 9.95 -16.75 -7.15
CA GLN A 139 10.57 -15.46 -7.46
C GLN A 139 10.25 -14.40 -6.40
N LYS A 140 11.29 -13.81 -5.80
CA LYS A 140 11.12 -12.67 -4.89
C LYS A 140 10.74 -11.40 -5.67
N VAL A 141 9.69 -10.74 -5.22
CA VAL A 141 9.20 -9.47 -5.74
C VAL A 141 9.34 -8.40 -4.67
N TYR A 142 9.77 -7.22 -5.09
CA TYR A 142 9.88 -6.04 -4.27
C TYR A 142 8.80 -5.05 -4.67
N PHE A 143 8.26 -4.33 -3.70
CA PHE A 143 7.36 -3.22 -3.97
C PHE A 143 7.64 -2.06 -3.01
N GLY A 144 7.80 -0.87 -3.57
CA GLY A 144 7.97 0.36 -2.82
C GLY A 144 6.64 1.05 -2.65
N THR A 145 6.37 1.60 -1.46
CA THR A 145 5.19 2.45 -1.21
C THR A 145 5.63 3.82 -0.73
N TYR A 146 4.94 4.86 -1.16
CA TYR A 146 5.06 6.22 -0.68
C TYR A 146 3.68 6.71 -0.28
N ASN A 147 3.59 7.37 0.87
CA ASN A 147 2.31 7.85 1.38
C ASN A 147 2.43 9.24 1.99
N ASP A 148 1.37 10.02 1.84
CA ASP A 148 1.20 11.31 2.46
C ASP A 148 -0.13 11.34 3.21
N PHE A 149 -0.10 11.79 4.46
CA PHE A 149 -1.23 11.75 5.37
C PHE A 149 -1.56 13.13 5.92
N ARG A 150 -2.83 13.33 6.24
CA ARG A 150 -3.31 14.49 6.98
C ARG A 150 -4.05 14.06 8.24
N LYS A 151 -3.77 14.71 9.36
CA LYS A 151 -4.54 14.51 10.58
C LYS A 151 -5.85 15.29 10.51
N VAL A 152 -6.96 14.64 10.86
CA VAL A 152 -8.30 15.22 10.81
C VAL A 152 -8.39 16.39 11.80
N GLY A 153 -8.97 17.50 11.34
CA GLY A 153 -9.17 18.68 12.18
C GLY A 153 -7.90 19.51 12.44
N THR A 154 -6.75 19.13 11.88
CA THR A 154 -5.51 19.91 12.03
C THR A 154 -4.83 20.20 10.68
N ARG A 155 -3.74 20.98 10.74
CA ARG A 155 -2.81 21.19 9.63
C ARG A 155 -1.58 20.28 9.72
N THR A 156 -1.64 19.21 10.50
CA THR A 156 -0.54 18.25 10.61
C THR A 156 -0.53 17.35 9.37
N ARG A 157 0.62 17.27 8.72
CA ARG A 157 0.87 16.44 7.55
C ARG A 157 2.04 15.50 7.81
N VAL A 158 1.95 14.26 7.34
CA VAL A 158 3.02 13.28 7.47
C VAL A 158 3.39 12.76 6.10
N LYS A 159 4.65 12.95 5.71
CA LYS A 159 5.25 12.30 4.55
C LYS A 159 5.96 11.04 5.00
N TYR A 160 5.43 9.91 4.56
CA TYR A 160 6.03 8.61 4.74
C TYR A 160 6.80 8.28 3.47
N GLY A 161 8.13 8.37 3.56
CA GLY A 161 9.07 8.14 2.47
C GLY A 161 8.96 6.74 1.89
N VAL A 162 9.78 6.46 0.87
CA VAL A 162 9.68 5.20 0.13
C VAL A 162 10.04 4.02 1.04
N CYS A 163 9.02 3.27 1.45
CA CYS A 163 9.15 2.05 2.23
C CYS A 163 9.15 0.86 1.28
N ILE A 164 10.27 0.15 1.19
CA ILE A 164 10.41 -1.04 0.34
C ILE A 164 10.01 -2.28 1.13
N ASN A 165 9.13 -3.06 0.54
CA ASN A 165 8.66 -4.34 1.05
C ASN A 165 8.97 -5.44 0.04
N SER A 166 8.83 -6.69 0.45
CA SER A 166 8.98 -7.83 -0.47
C SER A 166 8.03 -8.97 -0.15
N PHE A 167 7.79 -9.82 -1.14
CA PHE A 167 7.11 -11.11 -0.98
C PHE A 167 7.72 -12.13 -1.95
N ILE A 168 7.47 -13.42 -1.73
CA ILE A 168 7.90 -14.50 -2.63
C ILE A 168 6.70 -14.93 -3.46
N TYR A 169 6.76 -14.86 -4.79
CA TYR A 169 5.67 -15.33 -5.62
C TYR A 169 5.61 -16.86 -5.64
N HIS A 170 4.41 -17.41 -5.55
CA HIS A 170 4.15 -18.84 -5.68
C HIS A 170 3.12 -19.09 -6.78
N ASP A 171 3.43 -20.01 -7.70
CA ASP A 171 2.50 -20.43 -8.75
C ASP A 171 1.56 -21.50 -8.18
N ASP A 172 0.38 -21.05 -7.74
CA ASP A 172 -0.63 -21.93 -7.14
C ASP A 172 -1.56 -22.54 -8.20
N THR A 173 -1.19 -22.47 -9.49
CA THR A 173 -1.89 -23.24 -10.52
C THR A 173 -1.86 -24.70 -10.08
N PRO A 174 -3.01 -25.34 -9.79
CA PRO A 174 -3.00 -26.74 -9.40
C PRO A 174 -2.40 -27.51 -10.56
N VAL A 175 -1.19 -28.04 -10.34
CA VAL A 175 -0.63 -29.05 -11.21
C VAL A 175 -1.57 -30.23 -11.07
N VAL A 176 -2.61 -30.27 -11.89
CA VAL A 176 -3.33 -31.49 -12.18
C VAL A 176 -2.28 -32.35 -12.85
N ASP A 177 -1.52 -33.07 -12.04
CA ASP A 177 -0.71 -34.19 -12.48
C ASP A 177 -1.66 -35.02 -13.31
N LYS A 178 -1.54 -34.89 -14.63
CA LYS A 178 -2.15 -35.79 -15.58
C LYS A 178 -1.49 -37.12 -15.26
N LYS A 179 -2.07 -37.87 -14.31
CA LYS A 179 -1.81 -39.29 -14.21
C LYS A 179 -1.93 -39.80 -15.63
N PRO A 180 -0.89 -40.42 -16.20
CA PRO A 180 -1.03 -41.02 -17.51
C PRO A 180 -2.25 -41.92 -17.41
N LYS A 181 -3.25 -41.66 -18.26
CA LYS A 181 -4.23 -42.69 -18.59
C LYS A 181 -3.39 -43.86 -19.06
N LEU A 182 -3.29 -44.89 -18.24
CA LEU A 182 -2.85 -46.20 -18.70
C LEU A 182 -3.96 -46.70 -19.63
N GLU A 183 -3.97 -46.21 -20.86
CA GLU A 183 -4.60 -46.90 -21.98
C GLU A 183 -3.54 -47.88 -22.47
N GLY A 184 -3.44 -48.99 -21.74
CA GLY A 184 -2.76 -50.19 -22.19
C GLY A 184 -3.77 -51.33 -22.07
N ASP A 185 -4.12 -51.94 -23.21
CA ASP A 185 -4.84 -53.20 -23.22
C ASP A 185 -3.99 -54.22 -22.44
N ILE A 186 -4.48 -54.61 -21.27
CA ILE A 186 -3.91 -55.71 -20.50
C ILE A 186 -4.41 -56.98 -21.18
N ASP A 187 -3.62 -57.50 -22.10
CA ASP A 187 -3.79 -58.84 -22.64
C ASP A 187 -3.15 -59.85 -21.65
N ASP A 188 -3.79 -60.01 -20.48
CA ASP A 188 -3.39 -60.98 -19.45
C ASP A 188 -4.63 -61.77 -18.95
N PRO A 189 -4.70 -63.10 -19.16
CA PRO A 189 -5.90 -63.90 -18.89
C PRO A 189 -6.20 -64.17 -17.40
N LEU A 190 -5.60 -63.44 -16.45
CA LEU A 190 -5.69 -63.75 -15.02
C LEU A 190 -6.34 -62.70 -14.11
N VAL A 191 -6.88 -61.59 -14.62
CA VAL A 191 -7.56 -60.58 -13.77
C VAL A 191 -9.07 -60.80 -13.73
N ARG A 192 -9.53 -61.69 -12.84
CA ARG A 192 -10.93 -61.73 -12.38
C ARG A 192 -11.10 -60.84 -11.15
N GLY A 193 -12.05 -59.91 -11.24
CA GLY A 193 -12.76 -59.37 -10.08
C GLY A 193 -12.20 -58.07 -9.52
N PHE A 194 -12.58 -56.95 -10.14
CA PHE A 194 -12.57 -55.66 -9.45
C PHE A 194 -13.84 -55.53 -8.62
N THR A 195 -13.67 -55.40 -7.31
CA THR A 195 -14.60 -54.68 -6.44
C THR A 195 -13.77 -54.07 -5.32
N TYR A 196 -13.77 -52.74 -5.17
CA TYR A 196 -13.97 -52.12 -3.86
C TYR A 196 -14.55 -50.72 -4.00
N ASP A 197 -15.55 -50.51 -3.14
CA ASP A 197 -16.41 -49.36 -2.90
C ASP A 197 -15.67 -48.08 -2.56
N TRP A 198 -16.14 -46.96 -3.11
CA TRP A 198 -16.46 -45.77 -2.32
C TRP A 198 -17.36 -44.81 -3.13
N GLU A 199 -18.67 -44.94 -2.95
CA GLU A 199 -19.62 -43.82 -3.01
C GLU A 199 -19.84 -43.35 -1.57
N ILE A 200 -19.53 -42.08 -1.24
CA ILE A 200 -20.25 -41.21 -0.27
C ILE A 200 -19.96 -39.76 -0.71
N GLU A 201 -20.80 -39.17 -1.56
CA GLU A 201 -21.95 -38.26 -1.29
C GLU A 201 -21.57 -36.80 -0.94
N LYS A 202 -22.13 -35.89 -1.75
CA LYS A 202 -22.16 -34.44 -1.55
C LYS A 202 -23.13 -34.08 -0.42
N SER A 203 -22.75 -33.14 0.43
CA SER A 203 -23.66 -32.23 1.13
C SER A 203 -23.33 -30.79 0.75
#